data_AF-A0A9W6KCN6-F1
#
_entry.id   AF-A0A9W6KCN6-F1
#
_cell.length_a   1.000
_cell.length_b   1.000
_cell.length_c   1.000
_cell.angle_alpha   90.00
_cell.angle_beta   90.00
_cell.angle_gamma   90.00
#
_symmetry.space_group_name_H-M   'P 1'
#
loop_
_entity.id
_entity.type
_entity.pdbx_description
1 polymer ?
#
loop_
_entity_poly.entity_id
_entity_poly.type
_entity_poly.pdbx_seq_one_letter_code
_entity_poly.pdbx_strand_id
1 'polypeptide(L)'
;MSDELGVTGFELDGEQGVRITRVVAAPAELVFDVHTSPRHLPHWMLGPPGWTMPVCEIDLQQGGAFRYVWRNNDGEELTIAGTFEEIERPRRLVSTERWSGGWPATRNTLTFTDVGDGGRTRITTHIHYASAEARANAVQSGMREGLDAGYANLDGYLDGQFTMRLELVPVPVSDVDAALAFYAGRLGFHVDHDIAPGNGARIVQLTPPGSACSILLSENLPGMDSAPGVLQGLHLVVDDVRKARAVLLKKGVEAGEIMDMGGILYVPFADPDGNSWMLQEIPPRFTA
;
A
#
# COMPACT_ATOMS: atom_id res chain seq x y z
N MET A 1 13.97 -13.38 22.45
CA MET A 1 14.17 -12.14 21.65
C MET A 1 13.03 -11.20 21.99
N SER A 2 13.31 -9.91 22.18
CA SER A 2 12.28 -8.92 22.51
C SER A 2 11.41 -8.65 21.28
N ASP A 3 10.10 -8.55 21.49
CA ASP A 3 9.12 -8.13 20.48
C ASP A 3 8.68 -6.67 20.67
N GLU A 4 9.48 -5.93 21.42
CA GLU A 4 9.29 -4.51 21.65
C GLU A 4 9.50 -3.72 20.36
N LEU A 5 8.52 -2.88 20.06
CA LEU A 5 8.56 -1.98 18.91
C LEU A 5 9.74 -1.02 19.04
N GLY A 6 10.41 -0.74 17.92
CA GLY A 6 11.42 0.30 17.89
C GLY A 6 12.75 -0.04 18.58
N VAL A 7 12.93 -1.29 19.03
CA VAL A 7 14.19 -1.77 19.62
C VAL A 7 14.93 -2.66 18.63
N THR A 8 16.17 -2.31 18.29
CA THR A 8 17.07 -3.16 17.49
C THR A 8 17.86 -4.08 18.40
N GLY A 9 17.65 -5.38 18.25
CA GLY A 9 18.52 -6.42 18.78
C GLY A 9 19.75 -6.60 17.88
N PHE A 10 20.92 -6.75 18.50
CA PHE A 10 22.18 -7.02 17.81
C PHE A 10 22.95 -8.10 18.58
N GLU A 11 23.16 -9.25 17.96
CA GLU A 11 23.77 -10.41 18.60
C GLU A 11 24.82 -11.03 17.68
N LEU A 12 25.93 -11.52 18.25
CA LEU A 12 26.86 -12.37 17.52
C LEU A 12 26.22 -13.76 17.35
N ASP A 13 26.34 -14.34 16.16
CA ASP A 13 25.73 -15.62 15.79
C ASP A 13 26.83 -16.59 15.33
N GLY A 14 27.41 -17.32 16.28
CA GLY A 14 28.59 -18.15 16.03
C GLY A 14 29.84 -17.34 15.66
N GLU A 15 30.83 -17.99 15.04
CA GLU A 15 32.13 -17.36 14.72
C GLU A 15 32.05 -16.37 13.54
N GLN A 16 31.12 -16.57 12.61
CA GLN A 16 31.06 -15.85 11.34
C GLN A 16 29.74 -15.12 11.11
N GLY A 17 28.82 -15.12 12.08
CA GLY A 17 27.48 -14.54 11.93
C GLY A 17 27.23 -13.34 12.82
N VAL A 18 26.33 -12.47 12.36
CA VAL A 18 25.64 -11.46 13.16
C VAL A 18 24.15 -11.61 12.90
N ARG A 19 23.34 -11.60 13.97
CA ARG A 19 21.88 -11.58 13.90
C ARG A 19 21.38 -10.22 14.39
N ILE A 20 20.58 -9.56 13.56
CA ILE A 20 19.91 -8.29 13.85
C ILE A 20 18.42 -8.53 13.84
N THR A 21 17.70 -7.99 14.80
CA THR A 21 16.25 -8.18 14.94
C THR A 21 15.57 -6.86 15.24
N ARG A 22 14.47 -6.55 14.54
CA ARG A 22 13.69 -5.31 14.73
C ARG A 22 12.21 -5.62 14.58
N VAL A 23 11.36 -5.08 15.45
CA VAL A 23 9.90 -5.07 15.22
C VAL A 23 9.46 -3.68 14.78
N VAL A 24 8.73 -3.61 13.67
CA VAL A 24 8.18 -2.38 13.08
C VAL A 24 6.65 -2.42 13.02
N ALA A 25 6.02 -1.24 13.02
CA ALA A 25 4.56 -1.07 12.98
C ALA A 25 4.01 -1.06 11.54
N ALA A 26 4.31 -2.11 10.77
CA ALA A 26 3.77 -2.30 9.43
C ALA A 26 3.54 -3.80 9.10
N PRO A 27 2.60 -4.12 8.19
CA PRO A 27 2.40 -5.48 7.69
C PRO A 27 3.59 -5.95 6.83
N ALA A 28 3.85 -7.27 6.82
CA ALA A 28 5.03 -7.85 6.18
C ALA A 28 5.14 -7.52 4.68
N GLU A 29 4.02 -7.41 3.96
CA GLU A 29 3.99 -7.00 2.55
C GLU A 29 4.61 -5.61 2.35
N LEU A 30 4.21 -4.64 3.16
CA LEU A 30 4.75 -3.28 3.10
C LEU A 30 6.21 -3.25 3.52
N VAL A 31 6.58 -3.99 4.57
CA VAL A 31 7.97 -4.07 5.03
C VAL A 31 8.86 -4.69 3.94
N PHE A 32 8.41 -5.74 3.27
CA PHE A 32 9.12 -6.33 2.13
C PHE A 32 9.30 -5.31 1.00
N ASP A 33 8.23 -4.60 0.63
CA ASP A 33 8.26 -3.61 -0.45
C ASP A 33 9.24 -2.47 -0.16
N VAL A 34 9.25 -1.94 1.07
CA VAL A 34 10.18 -0.85 1.43
C VAL A 34 11.64 -1.29 1.48
N HIS A 35 11.92 -2.59 1.59
CA HIS A 35 13.27 -3.17 1.54
C HIS A 35 13.75 -3.51 0.12
N THR A 36 12.84 -3.55 -0.86
CA THR A 36 13.13 -4.14 -2.19
C THR A 36 12.80 -3.21 -3.35
N SER A 37 12.43 -1.96 -3.07
CA SER A 37 12.03 -0.98 -4.08
C SER A 37 12.95 0.23 -4.10
N PRO A 38 13.40 0.67 -5.29
CA PRO A 38 14.18 1.89 -5.43
C PRO A 38 13.36 3.15 -5.15
N ARG A 39 12.02 3.03 -5.11
CA ARG A 39 11.13 4.10 -4.65
C ARG A 39 11.20 4.32 -3.14
N HIS A 40 11.55 3.29 -2.37
CA HIS A 40 11.42 3.31 -0.91
C HIS A 40 12.76 3.41 -0.19
N LEU A 41 13.75 2.61 -0.57
CA LEU A 41 15.05 2.54 0.11
C LEU A 41 15.74 3.91 0.30
N PRO A 42 15.73 4.84 -0.69
CA PRO A 42 16.39 6.14 -0.52
C PRO A 42 15.80 7.03 0.58
N HIS A 43 14.64 6.70 1.11
CA HIS A 43 13.97 7.50 2.16
C HIS A 43 14.33 7.08 3.58
N TRP A 44 14.78 5.85 3.79
CA TRP A 44 14.98 5.32 5.14
C TRP A 44 16.32 4.62 5.33
N MET A 45 16.83 3.91 4.32
CA MET A 45 18.10 3.20 4.41
C MET A 45 19.25 4.19 4.19
N LEU A 46 19.32 5.20 5.04
CA LEU A 46 20.31 6.26 5.05
C LEU A 46 21.12 6.18 6.33
N GLY A 47 22.36 6.69 6.29
CA GLY A 47 23.18 6.89 7.47
C GLY A 47 22.67 8.05 8.35
N PRO A 48 23.54 8.60 9.21
CA PRO A 48 23.24 9.80 9.99
C PRO A 48 22.76 10.98 9.11
N PRO A 49 22.19 12.05 9.70
CA PRO A 49 21.79 13.24 8.96
C PRO A 49 22.91 13.78 8.06
N GLY A 50 22.58 14.13 6.81
CA GLY A 50 23.54 14.60 5.80
C GLY A 50 23.98 13.53 4.78
N TRP A 51 23.49 12.30 4.91
CA TRP A 51 23.64 11.26 3.90
C TRP A 51 22.41 11.19 2.98
N THR A 52 22.65 10.94 1.69
CA THR A 52 21.63 10.68 0.66
C THR A 52 21.97 9.40 -0.09
N MET A 53 21.01 8.83 -0.84
CA MET A 53 21.21 7.67 -1.72
C MET A 53 20.93 8.06 -3.18
N PRO A 54 21.87 8.74 -3.88
CA PRO A 54 21.68 9.17 -5.27
C PRO A 54 21.58 8.01 -6.27
N VAL A 55 22.08 6.82 -5.95
CA VAL A 55 21.95 5.62 -6.80
C VAL A 55 21.28 4.53 -6.00
N CYS A 56 20.12 4.08 -6.49
CA CYS A 56 19.41 2.91 -5.99
C CYS A 56 18.91 2.11 -7.18
N GLU A 57 19.69 1.11 -7.58
CA GLU A 57 19.39 0.22 -8.70
C GLU A 57 19.02 -1.15 -8.13
N ILE A 58 17.87 -1.68 -8.55
CA ILE A 58 17.37 -2.98 -8.09
C ILE A 58 16.75 -3.71 -9.28
N ASP A 59 17.25 -4.90 -9.56
CA ASP A 59 16.61 -5.89 -10.41
C ASP A 59 16.04 -7.01 -9.51
N LEU A 60 14.79 -6.85 -9.06
CA LEU A 60 14.16 -7.72 -8.05
C LEU A 60 13.66 -9.03 -8.67
N GLN A 61 14.61 -9.89 -9.03
CA GLN A 61 14.38 -11.26 -9.47
C GLN A 61 15.51 -12.17 -8.99
N GLN A 62 15.29 -13.49 -8.98
CA GLN A 62 16.36 -14.42 -8.62
C GLN A 62 17.54 -14.29 -9.60
N GLY A 63 18.74 -14.06 -9.07
CA GLY A 63 19.95 -13.75 -9.83
C GLY A 63 20.09 -12.28 -10.24
N GLY A 64 19.06 -11.47 -10.05
CA GLY A 64 19.07 -10.04 -10.34
C GLY A 64 20.03 -9.28 -9.41
N ALA A 65 20.65 -8.24 -9.94
CA ALA A 65 21.63 -7.43 -9.23
C ALA A 65 21.01 -6.22 -8.55
N PHE A 66 21.65 -5.72 -7.51
CA PHE A 66 21.36 -4.41 -6.93
C PHE A 66 22.64 -3.62 -6.69
N ARG A 67 22.52 -2.30 -6.69
CA ARG A 67 23.60 -1.35 -6.43
C ARG A 67 23.07 -0.13 -5.70
N TYR A 68 23.66 0.17 -4.56
CA TYR A 68 23.36 1.36 -3.75
C TYR A 68 24.61 2.21 -3.62
N VAL A 69 24.49 3.51 -3.86
CA VAL A 69 25.54 4.48 -3.58
C VAL A 69 24.99 5.52 -2.62
N TRP A 70 25.58 5.58 -1.43
CA TRP A 70 25.36 6.67 -0.48
C TRP A 70 26.37 7.77 -0.71
N ARG A 71 25.94 9.02 -0.54
CA ARG A 71 26.81 10.19 -0.60
C ARG A 71 26.56 11.11 0.59
N ASN A 72 27.61 11.52 1.28
CA ASN A 72 27.54 12.51 2.36
C ASN A 72 27.72 13.95 1.83
N ASN A 73 27.55 14.94 2.72
CA ASN A 73 27.69 16.36 2.38
C ASN A 73 29.09 16.76 1.91
N ASP A 74 30.13 15.99 2.31
CA ASP A 74 31.52 16.22 1.90
C ASP A 74 31.84 15.58 0.53
N GLY A 75 30.87 14.88 -0.06
CA GLY A 75 30.98 14.22 -1.35
C GLY A 75 31.61 12.83 -1.29
N GLU A 76 31.89 12.29 -0.10
CA GLU A 76 32.36 10.92 0.06
C GLU A 76 31.25 9.93 -0.29
N GLU A 77 31.62 8.86 -0.99
CA GLU A 77 30.69 7.83 -1.43
C GLU A 77 30.99 6.48 -0.79
N LEU A 78 29.92 5.81 -0.37
CA LEU A 78 29.94 4.41 0.05
C LEU A 78 29.07 3.63 -0.92
N THR A 79 29.58 2.51 -1.43
CA THR A 79 28.83 1.66 -2.37
C THR A 79 28.64 0.27 -1.80
N ILE A 80 27.42 -0.24 -1.94
CA ILE A 80 27.12 -1.68 -1.87
C ILE A 80 26.68 -2.16 -3.24
N ALA A 81 27.09 -3.38 -3.59
CA ALA A 81 26.48 -4.13 -4.67
C ALA A 81 26.34 -5.61 -4.30
N GLY A 82 25.39 -6.27 -4.93
CA GLY A 82 25.10 -7.68 -4.67
C GLY A 82 24.11 -8.28 -5.66
N THR A 83 23.71 -9.51 -5.39
CA THR A 83 22.72 -10.26 -6.18
C THR A 83 21.70 -10.93 -5.27
N PHE A 84 20.44 -10.96 -5.68
CA PHE A 84 19.40 -11.73 -4.98
C PHE A 84 19.53 -13.22 -5.29
N GLU A 85 19.66 -14.05 -4.27
CA GLU A 85 19.79 -15.51 -4.40
C GLU A 85 18.45 -16.23 -4.21
N GLU A 86 17.62 -15.75 -3.28
CA GLU A 86 16.29 -16.29 -2.98
C GLU A 86 15.32 -15.13 -2.72
N ILE A 87 14.12 -15.21 -3.29
CA ILE A 87 13.03 -14.25 -3.09
C ILE A 87 11.76 -15.05 -2.81
N GLU A 88 11.21 -14.92 -1.60
CA GLU A 88 9.90 -15.46 -1.23
C GLU A 88 9.07 -14.33 -0.61
N ARG A 89 8.40 -13.54 -1.44
CA ARG A 89 7.58 -12.41 -0.96
C ARG A 89 6.36 -12.92 -0.15
N PRO A 90 6.02 -12.28 0.99
CA PRO A 90 6.75 -11.21 1.69
C PRO A 90 7.69 -11.73 2.79
N ARG A 91 7.97 -13.04 2.86
CA ARG A 91 8.51 -13.71 4.04
C ARG A 91 10.04 -13.74 4.12
N ARG A 92 10.74 -13.80 2.99
CA ARG A 92 12.18 -14.08 2.96
C ARG A 92 12.88 -13.45 1.76
N LEU A 93 14.08 -12.94 2.01
CA LEU A 93 14.99 -12.42 1.00
C LEU A 93 16.41 -12.87 1.32
N VAL A 94 17.10 -13.50 0.39
CA VAL A 94 18.52 -13.85 0.51
C VAL A 94 19.31 -13.14 -0.58
N SER A 95 20.41 -12.51 -0.19
CA SER A 95 21.28 -11.80 -1.13
C SER A 95 22.75 -11.92 -0.75
N THR A 96 23.62 -11.74 -1.73
CA THR A 96 25.02 -11.39 -1.47
C THR A 96 25.13 -9.88 -1.26
N GLU A 97 26.12 -9.44 -0.49
CA GLU A 97 26.42 -8.02 -0.32
C GLU A 97 27.93 -7.81 -0.32
N ARG A 98 28.40 -6.80 -1.05
CA ARG A 98 29.81 -6.39 -1.06
C ARG A 98 29.92 -4.88 -0.97
N TRP A 99 30.64 -4.44 0.05
CA TRP A 99 31.00 -3.03 0.24
C TRP A 99 32.21 -2.63 -0.61
N SER A 100 32.22 -1.39 -1.08
CA SER A 100 33.41 -0.74 -1.65
C SER A 100 34.57 -0.69 -0.65
N GLY A 101 35.81 -0.56 -1.12
CA GLY A 101 36.99 -0.49 -0.23
C GLY A 101 37.62 -1.84 0.11
N GLY A 102 37.26 -2.91 -0.63
CA GLY A 102 37.93 -4.21 -0.53
C GLY A 102 37.40 -5.14 0.56
N TRP A 103 36.23 -4.84 1.15
CA TRP A 103 35.60 -5.70 2.13
C TRP A 103 35.21 -7.06 1.52
N PRO A 104 35.38 -8.18 2.25
CA PRO A 104 34.87 -9.48 1.83
C PRO A 104 33.35 -9.43 1.64
N ALA A 105 32.85 -10.22 0.68
CA ALA A 105 31.40 -10.34 0.48
C ALA A 105 30.75 -11.07 1.67
N THR A 106 29.52 -10.68 2.01
CA THR A 106 28.65 -11.36 2.96
C THR A 106 27.48 -12.02 2.26
N ARG A 107 26.86 -12.99 2.93
CA ARG A 107 25.57 -13.56 2.56
C ARG A 107 24.55 -13.13 3.59
N ASN A 108 23.52 -12.42 3.17
CA ASN A 108 22.53 -11.79 4.02
C ASN A 108 21.18 -12.49 3.84
N THR A 109 20.59 -12.94 4.93
CA THR A 109 19.25 -13.56 4.96
C THR A 109 18.33 -12.70 5.80
N LEU A 110 17.30 -12.13 5.17
CA LEU A 110 16.24 -11.38 5.82
C LEU A 110 14.98 -12.25 5.89
N THR A 111 14.34 -12.25 7.04
CA THR A 111 13.00 -12.83 7.22
C THR A 111 12.05 -11.81 7.83
N PHE A 112 10.81 -11.83 7.36
CA PHE A 112 9.73 -10.93 7.79
C PHE A 112 8.60 -11.77 8.37
N THR A 113 8.43 -11.69 9.69
CA THR A 113 7.49 -12.54 10.43
C THR A 113 6.45 -11.67 11.11
N ASP A 114 5.17 -11.90 10.81
CA ASP A 114 4.05 -11.29 11.54
C ASP A 114 4.13 -11.66 13.02
N VAL A 115 3.93 -10.68 13.91
CA VAL A 115 3.98 -10.89 15.37
C VAL A 115 2.60 -11.00 16.03
N GLY A 116 1.54 -11.20 15.25
CA GLY A 116 0.25 -11.73 15.71
C GLY A 116 -0.95 -10.79 15.57
N ASP A 117 -0.80 -9.61 14.97
CA ASP A 117 -1.90 -8.63 14.81
C ASP A 117 -2.10 -8.11 13.39
N GLY A 118 -1.37 -8.61 12.39
CA GLY A 118 -1.47 -8.16 11.01
C GLY A 118 -0.98 -6.72 10.76
N GLY A 119 -0.53 -6.03 11.81
CA GLY A 119 -0.05 -4.65 11.77
C GLY A 119 1.40 -4.48 12.18
N ARG A 120 2.04 -5.53 12.73
CA ARG A 120 3.45 -5.51 13.14
C ARG A 120 4.23 -6.68 12.53
N THR A 121 5.47 -6.38 12.16
CA THR A 121 6.39 -7.34 11.54
C THR A 121 7.72 -7.33 12.26
N ARG A 122 8.22 -8.53 12.58
CA ARG A 122 9.60 -8.74 13.01
C ARG A 122 10.47 -8.98 11.80
N ILE A 123 11.41 -8.08 11.58
CA ILE A 123 12.53 -8.22 10.65
C ILE A 123 13.64 -8.95 11.38
N THR A 124 14.17 -10.02 10.79
CA THR A 124 15.39 -10.68 11.28
C THR A 124 16.38 -10.77 10.14
N THR A 125 17.55 -10.17 10.33
CA THR A 125 18.65 -10.18 9.36
C THR A 125 19.79 -11.01 9.93
N HIS A 126 20.15 -12.09 9.24
CA HIS A 126 21.36 -12.85 9.49
C HIS A 126 22.41 -12.48 8.44
N ILE A 127 23.52 -11.91 8.90
CA ILE A 127 24.68 -11.58 8.07
C ILE A 127 25.73 -12.66 8.30
N HIS A 128 26.09 -13.40 7.26
CA HIS A 128 27.16 -14.38 7.29
C HIS A 128 28.42 -13.84 6.60
N TYR A 129 29.50 -13.74 7.35
CA TYR A 129 30.79 -13.22 6.89
C TYR A 129 31.72 -14.34 6.40
N ALA A 130 32.70 -13.98 5.56
CA ALA A 130 33.68 -14.93 5.04
C ALA A 130 34.64 -15.50 6.10
N SER A 131 34.87 -14.78 7.21
CA SER A 131 35.75 -15.19 8.30
C SER A 131 35.36 -14.55 9.64
N ALA A 132 35.86 -15.11 10.75
CA ALA A 132 35.67 -14.54 12.08
C ALA A 132 36.31 -13.16 12.22
N GLU A 133 37.45 -12.95 11.54
CA GLU A 133 38.13 -11.66 11.45
C GLU A 133 37.29 -10.63 10.68
N ALA A 134 36.71 -11.00 9.53
CA ALA A 134 35.84 -10.11 8.77
C ALA A 134 34.62 -9.67 9.58
N ARG A 135 33.99 -10.61 10.31
CA ARG A 135 32.89 -10.31 11.24
C ARG A 135 33.35 -9.34 12.34
N ALA A 136 34.52 -9.59 12.95
CA ALA A 136 35.05 -8.73 14.01
C ALA A 136 35.33 -7.30 13.51
N ASN A 137 35.92 -7.16 12.32
CA ASN A 137 36.19 -5.86 11.71
C ASN A 137 34.90 -5.09 11.39
N ALA A 138 33.86 -5.77 10.89
CA ALA A 138 32.56 -5.16 10.62
C ALA A 138 31.87 -4.67 11.91
N VAL A 139 31.92 -5.46 12.99
CA VAL A 139 31.37 -5.03 14.29
C VAL A 139 32.09 -3.78 14.84
N GLN A 140 33.40 -3.67 14.60
CA GLN A 140 34.21 -2.51 15.01
C GLN A 140 34.05 -1.29 14.11
N SER A 141 33.45 -1.42 12.92
CA SER A 141 33.35 -0.33 11.94
C SER A 141 32.23 0.68 12.23
N GLY A 142 31.52 0.55 13.36
CA GLY A 142 30.34 1.36 13.66
C GLY A 142 29.07 0.92 12.92
N MET A 143 29.02 -0.34 12.47
CA MET A 143 27.86 -0.87 11.74
C MET A 143 26.56 -0.77 12.55
N ARG A 144 26.64 -0.89 13.87
CA ARG A 144 25.48 -0.89 14.76
C ARG A 144 24.81 0.48 14.78
N GLU A 145 25.60 1.55 14.89
CA GLU A 145 25.11 2.92 14.88
C GLU A 145 24.43 3.26 13.54
N GLY A 146 25.01 2.79 12.43
CA GLY A 146 24.40 2.92 11.11
C GLY A 146 23.07 2.17 10.97
N LEU A 147 23.00 0.93 11.48
CA LEU A 147 21.77 0.14 11.51
C LEU A 147 20.69 0.79 12.37
N ASP A 148 21.05 1.28 13.56
CA ASP A 148 20.10 1.92 14.47
C ASP A 148 19.54 3.21 13.87
N ALA A 149 20.37 4.03 13.22
CA ALA A 149 19.92 5.22 12.49
C ALA A 149 18.99 4.85 11.32
N GLY A 150 19.35 3.85 10.52
CA GLY A 150 18.54 3.37 9.40
C GLY A 150 17.16 2.85 9.85
N TYR A 151 17.11 2.05 10.92
CA TYR A 151 15.84 1.54 11.46
C TYR A 151 15.00 2.62 12.14
N ALA A 152 15.61 3.64 12.74
CA ALA A 152 14.86 4.79 13.24
C ALA A 152 14.21 5.60 12.09
N ASN A 153 14.93 5.78 10.97
CA ASN A 153 14.36 6.39 9.77
C ASN A 153 13.25 5.51 9.16
N LEU A 154 13.40 4.17 9.21
CA LEU A 154 12.38 3.24 8.73
C LEU A 154 11.07 3.39 9.49
N ASP A 155 11.11 3.49 10.81
CA ASP A 155 9.90 3.69 11.63
C ASP A 155 9.16 4.96 11.17
N GLY A 156 9.85 6.10 11.10
CA GLY A 156 9.25 7.35 10.65
C GLY A 156 8.77 7.31 9.18
N TYR A 157 9.44 6.55 8.31
CA TYR A 157 9.01 6.37 6.93
C TYR A 157 7.73 5.54 6.84
N LEU A 158 7.65 4.45 7.61
CA LEU A 158 6.51 3.56 7.70
C LEU A 158 5.28 4.24 8.28
N ASP A 159 5.44 5.16 9.24
CA ASP A 159 4.33 5.99 9.74
C ASP A 159 3.65 6.80 8.60
N GLY A 160 4.43 7.19 7.59
CA GLY A 160 3.92 7.84 6.38
C GLY A 160 3.39 6.87 5.30
N GLN A 161 3.61 5.56 5.46
CA GLN A 161 3.12 4.54 4.54
C GLN A 161 1.83 3.92 5.07
N PHE A 162 0.69 4.41 4.61
CA PHE A 162 -0.61 3.84 4.94
C PHE A 162 -1.46 3.65 3.69
N THR A 163 -2.34 2.64 3.72
CA THR A 163 -3.32 2.42 2.67
C THR A 163 -4.64 3.03 3.12
N MET A 164 -5.16 3.98 2.33
CA MET A 164 -6.55 4.42 2.46
C MET A 164 -7.40 3.67 1.45
N ARG A 165 -8.50 3.05 1.92
CA ARG A 165 -9.52 2.47 1.07
C ARG A 165 -10.82 3.24 1.26
N LEU A 166 -11.47 3.58 0.16
CA LEU A 166 -12.80 4.13 0.21
C LEU A 166 -13.78 2.99 0.45
N GLU A 167 -14.41 2.97 1.62
CA GLU A 167 -15.33 1.91 2.02
C GLU A 167 -16.78 2.29 1.77
N LEU A 168 -17.16 3.52 2.14
CA LEU A 168 -18.57 3.93 2.20
C LEU A 168 -18.75 5.39 1.80
N VAL A 169 -19.70 5.65 0.91
CA VAL A 169 -20.12 6.99 0.50
C VAL A 169 -21.58 7.21 0.88
N PRO A 170 -21.90 8.12 1.83
CA PRO A 170 -23.29 8.49 2.09
C PRO A 170 -23.90 9.19 0.89
N VAL A 171 -25.05 8.70 0.41
CA VAL A 171 -25.84 9.29 -0.67
C VAL A 171 -27.12 9.85 -0.08
N PRO A 172 -27.24 11.19 0.08
CA PRO A 172 -28.43 11.80 0.65
C PRO A 172 -29.63 11.63 -0.28
N VAL A 173 -30.72 11.08 0.25
CA VAL A 173 -31.97 10.79 -0.47
C VAL A 173 -33.16 11.27 0.34
N SER A 174 -34.24 11.65 -0.34
CA SER A 174 -35.48 12.09 0.34
C SER A 174 -36.35 10.93 0.82
N ASP A 175 -36.21 9.76 0.19
CA ASP A 175 -36.99 8.55 0.44
C ASP A 175 -36.11 7.31 0.19
N VAL A 176 -35.85 6.51 1.24
CA VAL A 176 -34.97 5.34 1.14
C VAL A 176 -35.59 4.21 0.32
N ASP A 177 -36.92 4.06 0.32
CA ASP A 177 -37.58 3.01 -0.48
C ASP A 177 -37.54 3.34 -1.97
N ALA A 178 -37.75 4.61 -2.33
CA ALA A 178 -37.61 5.07 -3.71
C ALA A 178 -36.17 4.90 -4.20
N ALA A 179 -35.19 5.25 -3.36
CA ALA A 179 -33.78 5.05 -3.65
C ALA A 179 -33.42 3.56 -3.78
N LEU A 180 -33.91 2.68 -2.91
CA LEU A 180 -33.72 1.23 -3.00
C LEU A 180 -34.26 0.66 -4.32
N ALA A 181 -35.47 1.05 -4.71
CA ALA A 181 -36.07 0.63 -5.97
C ALA A 181 -35.22 1.05 -7.18
N PHE A 182 -34.54 2.20 -7.09
CA PHE A 182 -33.62 2.69 -8.10
C PHE A 182 -32.26 1.95 -8.07
N TYR A 183 -31.52 2.03 -6.96
CA TYR A 183 -30.16 1.49 -6.83
C TYR A 183 -30.13 -0.04 -6.88
N ALA A 184 -30.92 -0.72 -6.06
CA ALA A 184 -30.96 -2.18 -6.09
C ALA A 184 -31.77 -2.70 -7.30
N GLY A 185 -32.95 -2.12 -7.55
CA GLY A 185 -33.86 -2.61 -8.58
C GLY A 185 -33.40 -2.31 -10.01
N ARG A 186 -33.08 -1.05 -10.31
CA ARG A 186 -32.69 -0.63 -11.67
C ARG A 186 -31.18 -0.76 -11.90
N LEU A 187 -30.35 -0.24 -11.01
CA LEU A 187 -28.89 -0.32 -11.21
C LEU A 187 -28.32 -1.71 -10.90
N GLY A 188 -28.99 -2.49 -10.05
CA GLY A 188 -28.56 -3.84 -9.69
C GLY A 188 -27.52 -3.87 -8.59
N PHE A 189 -27.44 -2.83 -7.76
CA PHE A 189 -26.56 -2.82 -6.58
C PHE A 189 -27.03 -3.90 -5.60
N HIS A 190 -26.07 -4.57 -4.97
CA HIS A 190 -26.37 -5.56 -3.94
C HIS A 190 -26.75 -4.83 -2.64
N VAL A 191 -27.86 -5.22 -2.00
CA VAL A 191 -28.20 -4.71 -0.67
C VAL A 191 -27.43 -5.54 0.34
N ASP A 192 -26.40 -4.94 0.95
CA ASP A 192 -25.57 -5.61 1.95
C ASP A 192 -26.28 -5.61 3.32
N HIS A 193 -26.86 -4.47 3.67
CA HIS A 193 -27.57 -4.27 4.93
C HIS A 193 -28.80 -3.39 4.72
N ASP A 194 -29.90 -3.71 5.40
CA ASP A 194 -31.07 -2.83 5.58
C ASP A 194 -31.54 -3.02 7.03
N ILE A 195 -31.19 -2.06 7.89
CA ILE A 195 -31.41 -2.17 9.34
C ILE A 195 -32.16 -0.96 9.88
N ALA A 196 -33.08 -1.24 10.81
CA ALA A 196 -33.81 -0.23 11.59
C ALA A 196 -33.59 -0.50 13.08
N PRO A 197 -32.63 0.18 13.74
CA PRO A 197 -32.21 -0.15 15.11
C PRO A 197 -33.22 0.25 16.21
N GLY A 198 -34.47 0.61 15.85
CA GLY A 198 -35.55 0.89 16.80
C GLY A 198 -35.55 2.32 17.38
N ASN A 199 -34.64 3.18 16.93
CA ASN A 199 -34.55 4.60 17.31
C ASN A 199 -35.21 5.55 16.28
N GLY A 200 -35.96 5.02 15.31
CA GLY A 200 -36.57 5.79 14.22
C GLY A 200 -35.64 6.07 13.04
N ALA A 201 -34.37 5.66 13.11
CA ALA A 201 -33.47 5.67 11.96
C ALA A 201 -33.61 4.40 11.12
N ARG A 202 -33.25 4.51 9.84
CA ARG A 202 -33.03 3.38 8.93
C ARG A 202 -31.70 3.57 8.24
N ILE A 203 -30.94 2.49 8.10
CA ILE A 203 -29.58 2.49 7.54
C ILE A 203 -29.54 1.38 6.50
N VAL A 204 -29.27 1.76 5.25
CA VAL A 204 -29.21 0.83 4.12
C VAL A 204 -27.88 0.98 3.43
N GLN A 205 -27.12 -0.11 3.36
CA GLN A 205 -25.85 -0.17 2.64
C GLN A 205 -26.02 -0.96 1.35
N LEU A 206 -25.53 -0.40 0.25
CA LEU A 206 -25.53 -1.08 -1.05
C LEU A 206 -24.18 -1.06 -1.73
N THR A 207 -23.79 -2.16 -2.37
CA THR A 207 -22.54 -2.27 -3.11
C THR A 207 -22.80 -2.37 -4.62
N PRO A 208 -22.25 -1.45 -5.44
CA PRO A 208 -22.24 -1.59 -6.89
C PRO A 208 -21.56 -2.91 -7.31
N PRO A 209 -22.07 -3.63 -8.32
CA PRO A 209 -21.47 -4.90 -8.75
C PRO A 209 -19.98 -4.73 -9.11
N GLY A 210 -19.11 -5.51 -8.46
CA GLY A 210 -17.66 -5.49 -8.67
C GLY A 210 -16.90 -4.36 -7.93
N SER A 211 -17.60 -3.50 -7.19
CA SER A 211 -16.96 -2.47 -6.36
C SER A 211 -16.51 -3.03 -5.00
N ALA A 212 -15.42 -2.48 -4.46
CA ALA A 212 -15.03 -2.66 -3.06
C ALA A 212 -15.64 -1.58 -2.14
N CYS A 213 -16.17 -0.50 -2.71
CA CYS A 213 -16.81 0.60 -2.00
C CYS A 213 -18.33 0.51 -2.13
N SER A 214 -19.02 0.74 -1.02
CA SER A 214 -20.48 0.79 -0.90
C SER A 214 -21.01 2.24 -0.87
N ILE A 215 -22.30 2.39 -1.10
CA ILE A 215 -23.07 3.58 -0.74
C ILE A 215 -23.89 3.34 0.53
N LEU A 216 -24.17 4.42 1.25
CA LEU A 216 -25.09 4.42 2.38
C LEU A 216 -26.28 5.32 2.09
N LEU A 217 -27.49 4.75 2.22
CA LEU A 217 -28.75 5.49 2.27
C LEU A 217 -29.23 5.48 3.73
N SER A 218 -29.79 6.58 4.20
CA SER A 218 -30.26 6.65 5.57
C SER A 218 -31.45 7.58 5.76
N GLU A 219 -32.31 7.24 6.71
CA GLU A 219 -33.35 8.10 7.26
C GLU A 219 -33.05 8.40 8.72
N ASN A 220 -33.21 9.66 9.14
CA ASN A 220 -33.10 10.11 10.53
C ASN A 220 -31.79 9.68 11.23
N LEU A 221 -30.69 9.56 10.51
CA LEU A 221 -29.39 9.18 11.05
C LEU A 221 -28.61 10.42 11.51
N PRO A 222 -28.35 10.60 12.83
CA PRO A 222 -27.67 11.80 13.32
C PRO A 222 -26.30 12.02 12.67
N GLY A 223 -26.01 13.25 12.26
CA GLY A 223 -24.74 13.60 11.61
C GLY A 223 -24.70 13.31 10.11
N MET A 224 -25.79 12.82 9.51
CA MET A 224 -25.97 12.66 8.07
C MET A 224 -27.04 13.61 7.51
N ASP A 225 -27.10 14.81 8.06
CA ASP A 225 -28.04 15.86 7.65
C ASP A 225 -27.50 16.58 6.40
N SER A 226 -27.72 15.99 5.23
CA SER A 226 -27.40 16.60 3.93
C SER A 226 -28.64 16.63 3.05
N ALA A 227 -28.80 17.71 2.27
CA ALA A 227 -29.95 17.83 1.39
C ALA A 227 -29.87 16.75 0.27
N PRO A 228 -30.97 16.10 -0.10
CA PRO A 228 -30.99 15.20 -1.25
C PRO A 228 -30.53 15.90 -2.54
N GLY A 229 -29.86 15.16 -3.42
CA GLY A 229 -29.39 15.67 -4.72
C GLY A 229 -28.07 16.46 -4.69
N VAL A 230 -27.46 16.64 -3.52
CA VAL A 230 -26.23 17.45 -3.38
C VAL A 230 -24.98 16.76 -3.92
N LEU A 231 -24.98 15.43 -4.06
CA LEU A 231 -23.81 14.74 -4.60
C LEU A 231 -23.73 14.91 -6.10
N GLN A 232 -22.54 15.24 -6.57
CA GLN A 232 -22.30 15.48 -7.98
C GLN A 232 -21.09 14.69 -8.48
N GLY A 233 -21.28 13.98 -9.59
CA GLY A 233 -20.21 13.31 -10.32
C GLY A 233 -19.59 12.12 -9.59
N LEU A 234 -20.38 11.23 -8.99
CA LEU A 234 -19.87 9.94 -8.53
C LEU A 234 -19.60 9.01 -9.71
N HIS A 235 -18.40 8.45 -9.81
CA HIS A 235 -17.99 7.64 -10.97
C HIS A 235 -18.17 6.14 -10.71
N LEU A 236 -18.79 5.45 -11.66
CA LEU A 236 -18.86 4.00 -11.75
C LEU A 236 -18.07 3.56 -12.98
N VAL A 237 -16.95 2.88 -12.76
CA VAL A 237 -16.12 2.37 -13.85
C VAL A 237 -16.76 1.11 -14.44
N VAL A 238 -16.85 1.06 -15.77
CA VAL A 238 -17.41 -0.06 -16.53
C VAL A 238 -16.48 -0.43 -17.69
N ASP A 239 -16.53 -1.70 -18.09
CA ASP A 239 -15.75 -2.19 -19.23
C ASP A 239 -16.27 -1.68 -20.60
N ASP A 240 -17.57 -1.38 -20.68
CA ASP A 240 -18.24 -0.95 -21.91
C ASP A 240 -19.40 0.01 -21.58
N VAL A 241 -19.19 1.32 -21.77
CA VAL A 241 -20.23 2.33 -21.50
C VAL A 241 -21.42 2.22 -22.44
N ARG A 242 -21.25 1.74 -23.68
CA ARG A 242 -22.36 1.61 -24.65
C ARG A 242 -23.32 0.54 -24.18
N LYS A 243 -22.78 -0.62 -23.79
CA LYS A 243 -23.56 -1.72 -23.23
C LYS A 243 -24.21 -1.32 -21.91
N ALA A 244 -23.46 -0.72 -20.99
CA ALA A 244 -23.99 -0.28 -19.69
C ALA A 244 -25.15 0.73 -19.86
N ARG A 245 -24.95 1.76 -20.69
CA ARG A 245 -26.00 2.75 -21.02
C ARG A 245 -27.26 2.11 -21.61
N ALA A 246 -27.11 1.18 -22.57
CA ALA A 246 -28.25 0.51 -23.16
C ALA A 246 -29.05 -0.31 -22.12
N VAL A 247 -28.37 -0.95 -21.17
CA VAL A 247 -29.02 -1.66 -20.06
C VAL A 247 -29.75 -0.69 -19.14
N LEU A 248 -29.14 0.44 -18.78
CA LEU A 248 -29.78 1.47 -17.95
C LEU A 248 -31.08 2.00 -18.58
N LEU A 249 -31.03 2.39 -19.85
CA LEU A 249 -32.21 2.86 -20.59
C LEU A 249 -33.31 1.79 -20.64
N LYS A 250 -32.95 0.53 -20.90
CA LYS A 250 -33.90 -0.59 -20.91
C LYS A 250 -34.58 -0.81 -19.55
N LYS A 251 -33.88 -0.52 -18.46
CA LYS A 251 -34.40 -0.58 -17.09
C LYS A 251 -35.11 0.70 -16.64
N GLY A 252 -35.32 1.67 -17.55
CA GLY A 252 -36.03 2.92 -17.26
C GLY A 252 -35.21 3.91 -16.44
N VAL A 253 -33.88 3.87 -16.54
CA VAL A 253 -32.99 4.91 -15.99
C VAL A 253 -32.67 5.88 -17.12
N GLU A 254 -32.93 7.17 -16.91
CA GLU A 254 -32.50 8.21 -17.85
C GLU A 254 -30.99 8.33 -17.83
N ALA A 255 -30.37 8.25 -19.02
CA ALA A 255 -28.93 8.35 -19.18
C ALA A 255 -28.60 9.26 -20.37
N GLY A 256 -27.70 10.22 -20.14
CA GLY A 256 -27.28 11.21 -21.11
C GLY A 256 -26.50 10.60 -22.28
N GLU A 257 -26.00 11.45 -23.18
CA GLU A 257 -25.20 11.00 -24.31
C GLU A 257 -23.81 10.49 -23.89
N ILE A 258 -23.18 9.71 -24.77
CA ILE A 258 -21.80 9.27 -24.56
C ILE A 258 -20.87 10.43 -24.93
N MET A 259 -20.05 10.84 -23.97
CA MET A 259 -19.04 11.88 -24.14
C MET A 259 -17.65 11.24 -24.23
N ASP A 260 -16.88 11.61 -25.25
CA ASP A 260 -15.49 11.18 -25.43
C ASP A 260 -14.54 12.31 -25.01
N MET A 261 -13.72 12.07 -23.99
CA MET A 261 -12.76 13.02 -23.45
C MET A 261 -11.34 12.46 -23.59
N GLY A 262 -10.82 12.43 -24.81
CA GLY A 262 -9.48 11.93 -25.09
C GLY A 262 -9.37 10.40 -25.09
N GLY A 263 -10.47 9.72 -25.42
CA GLY A 263 -10.63 8.28 -25.43
C GLY A 263 -11.09 7.68 -24.11
N ILE A 264 -11.26 8.48 -23.05
CA ILE A 264 -12.02 8.05 -21.86
C ILE A 264 -13.47 8.42 -22.11
N LEU A 265 -14.36 7.44 -22.01
CA LEU A 265 -15.78 7.63 -22.33
C LEU A 265 -16.60 7.80 -21.07
N TYR A 266 -17.59 8.69 -21.14
CA TYR A 266 -18.45 9.05 -20.02
C TYR A 266 -19.93 9.03 -20.41
N VAL A 267 -20.80 8.65 -19.47
CA VAL A 267 -22.26 8.79 -19.60
C VAL A 267 -22.84 9.31 -18.28
N PRO A 268 -23.43 10.51 -18.25
CA PRO A 268 -24.07 11.03 -17.04
C PRO A 268 -25.44 10.39 -16.83
N PHE A 269 -25.81 10.17 -15.58
CA PHE A 269 -27.18 9.86 -15.16
C PHE A 269 -27.42 10.41 -13.75
N ALA A 270 -28.66 10.41 -13.28
CA ALA A 270 -29.00 10.83 -11.93
C ALA A 270 -29.94 9.83 -11.26
N ASP A 271 -29.92 9.83 -9.93
CA ASP A 271 -30.94 9.15 -9.14
C ASP A 271 -32.22 10.01 -9.01
N PRO A 272 -33.30 9.49 -8.39
CA PRO A 272 -34.56 10.23 -8.25
C PRO A 272 -34.45 11.56 -7.50
N ASP A 273 -33.45 11.72 -6.65
CA ASP A 273 -33.19 12.93 -5.86
C ASP A 273 -32.28 13.93 -6.59
N GLY A 274 -31.72 13.55 -7.74
CA GLY A 274 -30.83 14.38 -8.54
C GLY A 274 -29.35 14.25 -8.17
N ASN A 275 -28.96 13.27 -7.34
CA ASN A 275 -27.56 12.96 -7.12
C ASN A 275 -26.98 12.47 -8.45
N SER A 276 -25.92 13.11 -8.93
CA SER A 276 -25.40 12.83 -10.26
C SER A 276 -24.27 11.80 -10.25
N TRP A 277 -24.32 10.93 -11.24
CA TRP A 277 -23.44 9.80 -11.45
C TRP A 277 -22.87 9.81 -12.86
N MET A 278 -21.71 9.19 -13.02
CA MET A 278 -21.01 9.05 -14.29
C MET A 278 -20.62 7.59 -14.49
N LEU A 279 -21.12 6.96 -15.55
CA LEU A 279 -20.45 5.76 -16.06
C LEU A 279 -19.14 6.20 -16.72
N GLN A 280 -18.05 5.50 -16.44
CA GLN A 280 -16.72 5.78 -16.99
C GLN A 280 -16.10 4.51 -17.59
N GLU A 281 -15.70 4.55 -18.85
CA GLU A 281 -14.87 3.51 -19.46
C GLU A 281 -13.46 4.04 -19.65
N ILE A 282 -12.49 3.40 -19.00
CA ILE A 282 -11.07 3.73 -19.09
C ILE A 282 -10.39 2.68 -19.97
N PRO A 283 -9.91 3.05 -21.17
CA PRO A 283 -9.21 2.10 -22.03
C PRO A 283 -7.96 1.52 -21.36
N PRO A 284 -7.57 0.28 -21.68
CA PRO A 284 -6.38 -0.37 -21.10
C PRO A 284 -5.08 0.43 -21.22
N ARG A 285 -4.93 1.26 -22.25
CA ARG A 285 -3.76 2.14 -22.43
C ARG A 285 -3.58 3.20 -21.35
N PHE A 286 -4.60 3.44 -20.53
CA PHE A 286 -4.59 4.40 -19.41
C PHE A 286 -4.58 3.73 -18.04
N THR A 287 -4.78 2.41 -17.98
CA THR A 287 -4.67 1.62 -16.76
C THR A 287 -3.29 0.99 -16.74
N ALA A 288 -2.36 1.59 -16.00
CA ALA A 288 -1.01 1.08 -15.78
C ALA A 288 -0.93 0.29 -14.46
#